data_AF-A0A261BG29-F1
#
_entry.id   AF-A0A261BG29-F1
#
_cell.length_a   1.000
_cell.length_b   1.000
_cell.length_c   1.000
_cell.angle_alpha   90.00
_cell.angle_beta   90.00
_cell.angle_gamma   90.00
#
_symmetry.space_group_name_H-M   'P 1'
#
loop_
_entity.id
_entity.type
_entity.pdbx_description
1 polymer ?
#
loop_
_entity_poly.entity_id
_entity_poly.type
_entity_poly.pdbx_seq_one_letter_code
_entity_poly.pdbx_strand_id
1 'polypeptide(L)'
;MHQIQGVIRGINEMRQFACFGTETFFESPHDVQYQRKNGSMILLKEAVKECVGMDIDKSETMSDWTKEVLTINQILYAAMDVLTVRYVWKGHRINLG
;
A
#
# COMPACT_ATOMS: atom_id res chain seq x y z
N MET A 1 -8.39 -1.21 -20.11
CA MET A 1 -7.14 -0.65 -19.54
C MET A 1 -6.94 0.85 -19.82
N HIS A 2 -7.22 1.37 -21.02
CA HIS A 2 -6.94 2.78 -21.38
C HIS A 2 -7.78 3.82 -20.61
N GLN A 3 -9.03 3.50 -20.23
CA GLN A 3 -9.88 4.41 -19.44
C GLN A 3 -9.37 4.64 -18.01
N ILE A 4 -8.84 3.60 -17.36
CA ILE A 4 -8.33 3.68 -15.98
C ILE A 4 -7.08 4.57 -15.91
N GLN A 5 -6.17 4.42 -16.88
CA GLN A 5 -4.97 5.26 -16.97
C GLN A 5 -5.30 6.74 -17.15
N GLY A 6 -6.35 7.05 -17.93
CA GLY A 6 -6.81 8.44 -18.11
C GLY A 6 -7.37 9.07 -16.84
N VAL A 7 -8.16 8.31 -16.07
CA VAL A 7 -8.70 8.76 -14.77
C VAL A 7 -7.58 8.92 -13.75
N ILE A 8 -6.66 7.96 -13.64
CA ILE A 8 -5.53 8.02 -12.70
C ILE A 8 -4.60 9.19 -13.03
N ARG A 9 -4.31 9.44 -14.31
CA ARG A 9 -3.50 10.60 -14.74
C ARG A 9 -4.13 11.93 -14.30
N GLY A 10 -5.44 12.10 -14.49
CA GLY A 10 -6.15 13.30 -14.01
C GLY A 10 -6.13 13.46 -12.48
N ILE A 11 -6.01 12.36 -11.73
CA ILE A 11 -5.89 12.41 -10.26
C ILE A 11 -4.45 12.71 -9.83
N ASN A 12 -3.42 12.22 -10.55
CA ASN A 12 -2.01 12.53 -10.28
C ASN A 12 -1.70 14.03 -10.35
N GLU A 13 -2.31 14.74 -11.30
CA GLU A 13 -2.12 16.19 -11.44
C GLU A 13 -2.60 16.98 -10.20
N MET A 14 -3.45 16.38 -9.35
CA MET A 14 -4.05 17.03 -8.18
C MET A 14 -3.68 16.40 -6.83
N ARG A 15 -3.10 15.19 -6.80
CA ARG A 15 -2.87 14.43 -5.55
C ARG A 15 -1.52 13.74 -5.55
N GLN A 16 -0.82 13.85 -4.42
CA GLN A 16 0.37 13.05 -4.11
C GLN A 16 -0.07 11.64 -3.71
N PHE A 17 0.51 10.62 -4.36
CA PHE A 17 0.27 9.22 -4.04
C PHE A 17 1.42 8.63 -3.23
N ALA A 18 1.07 7.75 -2.29
CA ALA A 18 2.03 6.91 -1.58
C ALA A 18 1.85 5.46 -2.03
N CYS A 19 2.94 4.77 -2.29
CA CYS A 19 2.96 3.35 -2.62
C CYS A 19 3.98 2.61 -1.74
N PHE A 20 3.91 1.28 -1.72
CA PHE A 20 4.88 0.45 -1.02
C PHE A 20 5.55 -0.47 -2.04
N GLY A 21 6.74 -0.08 -2.49
CA GLY A 21 7.43 -0.64 -3.64
C GLY A 21 7.16 0.15 -4.92
N THR A 22 7.83 -0.28 -6.00
CA THR A 22 7.74 0.37 -7.31
C THR A 22 6.36 0.21 -7.94
N GLU A 23 5.71 1.33 -8.27
CA GLU A 23 4.39 1.36 -8.90
C GLU A 23 4.43 2.21 -10.19
N THR A 24 4.19 1.59 -11.35
CA THR A 24 4.33 2.24 -12.67
C THR A 24 3.05 2.91 -13.16
N PHE A 25 1.92 2.68 -12.47
CA PHE A 25 0.63 3.22 -12.85
C PHE A 25 0.45 4.69 -12.44
N PHE A 26 1.20 5.16 -11.44
CA PHE A 26 1.18 6.55 -10.99
C PHE A 26 2.40 7.30 -11.53
N GLU A 27 2.22 8.58 -11.82
CA GLU A 27 3.29 9.49 -12.19
C GLU A 27 3.96 9.97 -10.89
N SER A 28 5.16 9.45 -10.63
CA SER A 28 5.99 9.79 -9.46
C SER A 28 5.31 9.55 -8.09
N PRO A 29 4.83 8.34 -7.78
CA PRO A 29 4.36 8.03 -6.43
C PRO A 29 5.52 8.06 -5.44
N HIS A 30 5.25 8.45 -4.20
CA HIS A 30 6.23 8.38 -3.13
C HIS A 30 6.24 6.97 -2.55
N ASP A 31 7.32 6.26 -2.82
CA ASP A 31 7.56 4.94 -2.27
C ASP A 31 7.95 5.03 -0.79
N VAL A 32 7.14 4.45 0.09
CA VAL A 32 7.42 4.37 1.53
C VAL A 32 8.15 3.09 1.94
N GLN A 33 8.46 2.20 0.99
CA GLN A 33 9.25 1.02 1.27
C GLN A 33 10.70 1.42 1.57
N TYR A 34 11.30 0.77 2.57
CA TYR A 34 12.67 1.06 2.98
C TYR A 34 13.50 -0.21 3.16
N GLN A 35 14.81 -0.05 3.11
CA GLN A 35 15.74 -1.12 3.45
C GLN A 35 16.08 -1.07 4.93
N ARG A 36 16.16 -2.24 5.55
CA ARG A 36 16.73 -2.39 6.89
C ARG A 36 18.24 -2.16 6.84
N LYS A 37 18.86 -1.93 8.01
CA LYS A 37 20.32 -1.71 8.14
C LYS A 37 21.18 -2.84 7.55
N ASN A 38 20.64 -4.05 7.46
CA ASN A 38 21.30 -5.21 6.86
C ASN A 38 21.14 -5.28 5.33
N GLY A 39 20.58 -4.25 4.68
CA GLY A 39 20.34 -4.20 3.24
C GLY A 39 19.11 -4.97 2.76
N SER A 40 18.39 -5.67 3.65
CA SER A 40 17.17 -6.40 3.26
C SER A 40 16.00 -5.42 3.04
N MET A 41 15.25 -5.62 1.95
CA MET A 41 14.04 -4.87 1.67
C MET A 41 12.93 -5.31 2.62
N ILE A 42 12.27 -4.37 3.30
CA ILE A 42 11.23 -4.70 4.26
C ILE A 42 9.91 -5.07 3.57
N LEU A 43 9.21 -6.08 4.09
CA LEU A 43 7.87 -6.42 3.65
C LEU A 43 6.83 -5.52 4.35
N LEU A 44 5.72 -5.21 3.67
CA LEU A 44 4.65 -4.36 4.22
C LEU A 44 4.15 -4.85 5.60
N LYS A 45 3.95 -6.16 5.76
CA LYS A 45 3.56 -6.75 7.06
C LYS A 45 4.56 -6.47 8.18
N GLU A 46 5.84 -6.46 7.86
CA GLU A 46 6.89 -6.22 8.84
C GLU A 46 7.00 -4.73 9.15
N ALA A 47 6.90 -3.88 8.13
CA ALA A 47 6.89 -2.44 8.29
C ALA A 47 5.73 -1.97 9.20
N VAL A 48 4.53 -2.52 9.01
CA VAL A 48 3.38 -2.22 9.89
C VAL A 48 3.62 -2.71 11.31
N LYS A 49 4.16 -3.92 11.47
CA LYS A 49 4.48 -4.46 12.79
C LYS A 49 5.51 -3.58 13.51
N GLU A 50 6.55 -3.13 12.81
CA GLU A 50 7.58 -2.23 13.33
C GLU A 50 7.03 -0.83 13.65
N CYS A 51 6.14 -0.28 12.83
CA CYS A 51 5.63 1.09 13.00
C CYS A 51 4.52 1.21 14.06
N VAL A 52 3.62 0.22 14.14
CA VAL A 52 2.40 0.33 14.97
C VAL A 52 2.08 -0.93 15.80
N GLY A 53 2.93 -1.96 15.75
CA GLY A 53 2.75 -3.17 16.56
C GLY A 53 1.64 -4.12 16.10
N MET A 54 0.98 -3.82 14.98
CA MET A 54 -0.16 -4.59 14.45
C MET A 54 0.28 -5.70 13.49
N ASP A 55 -0.48 -6.79 13.47
CA ASP A 55 -0.35 -7.87 12.49
C ASP A 55 -1.39 -7.69 11.37
N ILE A 56 -0.97 -7.99 10.14
CA ILE A 56 -1.83 -7.93 8.95
C ILE A 56 -2.45 -9.31 8.73
N ASP A 57 -3.78 -9.38 8.61
CA ASP A 57 -4.46 -10.61 8.21
C ASP A 57 -4.18 -10.90 6.72
N LYS A 58 -3.66 -12.07 6.40
CA LYS A 58 -3.30 -12.48 5.04
C LYS A 58 -4.27 -13.48 4.41
N SER A 59 -5.39 -13.76 5.07
CA SER A 59 -6.38 -14.76 4.67
C SER A 59 -6.86 -14.61 3.22
N GLU A 60 -7.01 -13.38 2.72
CA GLU A 60 -7.53 -13.10 1.38
C GLU A 60 -6.43 -12.85 0.31
N THR A 61 -5.15 -13.02 0.65
CA THR A 61 -4.02 -12.73 -0.27
C THR A 61 -4.14 -13.49 -1.60
N MET A 62 -4.57 -14.76 -1.51
CA MET A 62 -4.66 -15.68 -2.66
C MET A 62 -6.12 -15.94 -3.07
N SER A 63 -7.05 -15.09 -2.64
CA SER A 63 -8.47 -15.21 -2.99
C SER A 63 -8.71 -14.88 -4.46
N ASP A 64 -9.84 -15.35 -4.98
CA ASP A 64 -10.28 -14.99 -6.34
C ASP A 64 -10.86 -13.56 -6.36
N TRP A 65 -10.05 -12.63 -6.86
CA TRP A 65 -10.38 -11.20 -7.02
C TRP A 65 -11.12 -10.88 -8.32
N THR A 66 -11.42 -11.88 -9.15
CA THR A 66 -12.12 -11.70 -10.43
C THR A 66 -13.64 -11.87 -10.31
N LYS A 67 -14.12 -12.22 -9.11
CA LYS A 67 -15.54 -12.37 -8.80
C LYS A 67 -16.31 -11.08 -9.02
N GLU A 68 -17.51 -11.20 -9.58
CA GLU A 68 -18.44 -10.07 -9.78
C GLU A 68 -18.86 -9.42 -8.46
N VAL A 69 -19.00 -10.23 -7.39
CA VAL A 69 -19.31 -9.76 -6.04
C VAL A 69 -18.23 -10.26 -5.08
N LEU A 70 -17.50 -9.32 -4.48
CA LEU A 70 -16.50 -9.60 -3.47
C LEU A 70 -17.16 -9.87 -2.11
N THR A 71 -16.55 -10.76 -1.32
CA THR A 71 -16.97 -10.98 0.07
C THR A 71 -16.60 -9.78 0.94
N ILE A 72 -17.24 -9.66 2.11
CA ILE A 72 -16.87 -8.62 3.08
C ILE A 72 -15.40 -8.73 3.51
N ASN A 73 -14.86 -9.94 3.64
CA ASN A 73 -13.46 -10.15 4.01
C ASN A 73 -12.51 -9.66 2.92
N GLN A 74 -12.81 -9.90 1.64
CA GLN A 74 -12.03 -9.37 0.52
C GLN A 74 -12.06 -7.83 0.52
N ILE A 75 -13.22 -7.22 0.73
CA ILE A 75 -13.33 -5.75 0.81
C ILE A 75 -12.50 -5.21 1.98
N LEU A 76 -12.61 -5.83 3.17
CA LEU A 76 -11.85 -5.42 4.35
C LEU A 76 -10.34 -5.60 4.15
N TYR A 77 -9.91 -6.69 3.51
CA TYR A 77 -8.52 -6.94 3.19
C TYR A 77 -7.95 -5.87 2.23
N ALA A 78 -8.68 -5.57 1.15
CA ALA A 78 -8.27 -4.52 0.22
C ALA A 78 -8.21 -3.13 0.89
N ALA A 79 -9.16 -2.83 1.78
CA ALA A 79 -9.14 -1.58 2.56
C ALA A 79 -7.94 -1.53 3.54
N MET A 80 -7.60 -2.67 4.14
CA MET A 80 -6.46 -2.79 5.04
C MET A 80 -5.14 -2.52 4.31
N ASP A 81 -4.95 -2.95 3.06
CA ASP A 81 -3.75 -2.63 2.28
C ASP A 81 -3.53 -1.12 2.13
N VAL A 82 -4.60 -0.32 1.98
CA VAL A 82 -4.47 1.14 1.93
C VAL A 82 -4.15 1.74 3.30
N LEU A 83 -4.79 1.23 4.36
CA LEU A 83 -4.54 1.69 5.73
C LEU A 83 -3.11 1.40 6.19
N THR A 84 -2.57 0.24 5.82
CA THR A 84 -1.22 -0.19 6.19
C THR A 84 -0.16 0.73 5.57
N VAL A 85 -0.27 1.07 4.29
CA VAL A 85 0.60 2.07 3.64
C VAL A 85 0.51 3.43 4.35
N ARG A 86 -0.70 3.86 4.74
CA ARG A 86 -0.88 5.10 5.50
C ARG A 86 -0.21 5.06 6.87
N TYR A 87 -0.26 3.93 7.58
CA TYR A 87 0.42 3.77 8.86
C TYR A 87 1.94 3.82 8.71
N VAL A 88 2.49 3.13 7.71
CA VAL A 88 3.93 3.18 7.41
C VAL A 88 4.34 4.62 7.09
N TRP A 89 3.62 5.32 6.21
CA TRP A 89 3.87 6.72 5.89
C TRP A 89 3.94 7.61 7.13
N LYS A 90 2.94 7.49 8.01
CA LYS A 90 2.88 8.30 9.25
C LYS A 90 3.96 7.92 10.25
N GLY A 91 4.22 6.62 10.45
CA GLY A 91 5.26 6.13 11.35
C GLY A 91 6.65 6.60 10.91
N HIS A 92 6.92 6.61 9.60
CA HIS A 92 8.16 7.16 9.04
C HIS A 92 8.35 8.63 9.37
N ARG A 93 7.27 9.44 9.30
CA ARG A 93 7.35 10.87 9.65
C ARG A 93 7.59 11.14 11.14
N ILE A 94 7.17 10.23 12.02
CA ILE A 94 7.40 10.37 13.47
C ILE A 94 8.85 10.02 13.84
N ASN A 95 9.44 9.02 13.18
CA ASN A 95 10.83 8.60 13.40
C ASN A 95 11.88 9.51 12.74
N LEU A 96 11.44 10.51 11.95
CA LEU A 96 12.27 11.57 11.36
C LEU A 96 12.16 12.90 12.13
N GLY A 97 11.54 12.89 13.32
CA GLY A 97 11.48 14.01 14.26
C GLY A 97 12.52 13.92 15.37
#